data_AF-A0A5C3N0Y5-F1
#
_entry.id   AF-A0A5C3N0Y5-F1
#
_cell.length_a   1.000
_cell.length_b   1.000
_cell.length_c   1.000
_cell.angle_alpha   90.00
_cell.angle_beta   90.00
_cell.angle_gamma   90.00
#
_symmetry.space_group_name_H-M   'P 1'
#
loop_
_entity.id
_entity.type
_entity.pdbx_description
1 polymer ?
#
loop_
_entity_poly.entity_id
_entity_poly.type
_entity_poly.pdbx_seq_one_letter_code
_entity_poly.pdbx_strand_id
1 'polypeptide(L)'
;SSVSRSTGFAPFELNYGAMPRMTTVLRPEVVKPGVQQFAEQALFNLAKAHDTIIESRVVQTHYANKKRRPEDPIPVGALVYLSTEN
;
A
#
# COMPACT_ATOMS: atom_id res chain seq x y z
N SER A 1 -3.90 -4.78 5.23
CA SER A 1 -3.01 -4.26 6.28
C SER A 1 -1.73 -5.06 6.30
N SER A 2 -0.57 -4.41 6.35
CA SER A 2 0.71 -5.10 6.53
C SER A 2 0.98 -5.19 8.02
N VAL A 3 0.79 -6.37 8.59
CA VAL A 3 1.00 -6.65 10.01
C VAL A 3 2.19 -7.60 10.11
N SER A 4 3.12 -7.32 11.01
CA SER A 4 4.25 -8.24 11.23
C SER A 4 3.74 -9.55 11.81
N ARG A 5 4.14 -10.69 11.22
CA ARG A 5 3.77 -12.02 11.74
C ARG A 5 4.44 -12.33 13.09
N SER A 6 5.62 -11.77 13.36
CA SER A 6 6.37 -12.02 14.59
C SER A 6 5.85 -11.23 15.79
N THR A 7 5.37 -10.01 15.56
CA THR A 7 4.92 -9.12 16.64
C THR A 7 3.42 -8.88 16.66
N GLY A 8 2.69 -9.20 15.59
CA GLY A 8 1.25 -8.98 15.49
C GLY A 8 0.83 -7.51 15.36
N PHE A 9 1.81 -6.59 15.30
CA PHE A 9 1.55 -5.16 15.18
C PHE A 9 1.93 -4.62 13.80
N ALA A 10 1.22 -3.57 13.37
CA ALA A 10 1.64 -2.79 12.22
C ALA A 10 2.81 -1.86 12.61
N PRO A 11 3.78 -1.59 11.72
CA PRO A 11 4.88 -0.67 12.02
C PRO A 11 4.42 0.72 12.47
N PHE A 12 3.27 1.20 11.99
CA PHE A 12 2.70 2.49 12.38
C PHE A 12 2.19 2.50 13.83
N GLU A 13 1.65 1.39 14.31
CA GLU A 13 1.21 1.27 15.70
C GLU A 13 2.42 1.28 16.65
N LEU A 14 3.53 0.63 16.26
CA LEU A 14 4.75 0.62 17.05
C LEU A 14 5.45 1.99 17.08
N ASN A 15 5.47 2.72 15.97
CA ASN A 15 6.16 4.01 15.88
C ASN A 15 5.30 5.20 16.37
N TYR A 16 3.99 5.17 16.10
CA TYR A 16 3.11 6.33 16.27
C TYR A 16 1.88 6.03 17.14
N GLY A 17 1.69 4.80 17.61
CA GLY A 17 0.57 4.40 18.47
C GLY A 17 -0.79 4.32 17.77
N ALA A 18 -0.86 4.62 16.47
CA ALA A 18 -2.11 4.58 15.72
C ALA A 18 -1.87 4.29 14.24
N MET A 19 -2.86 3.64 13.61
CA MET A 19 -2.91 3.50 12.17
C MET A 19 -3.27 4.83 11.52
N PRO A 20 -2.56 5.25 10.44
CA PRO A 20 -2.93 6.43 9.69
C PRO A 20 -4.35 6.25 9.12
N ARG A 21 -5.22 7.20 9.43
CA ARG A 21 -6.58 7.27 8.87
C ARG A 21 -6.59 8.30 7.76
N MET A 22 -7.13 7.92 6.60
CA MET A 22 -7.12 8.79 5.40
C MET A 22 -8.04 10.00 5.51
N THR A 23 -9.02 9.98 6.42
CA THR A 23 -10.01 11.06 6.54
C THR A 23 -10.37 11.33 8.01
N THR A 24 -10.20 12.58 8.41
CA THR A 24 -10.93 13.16 9.54
C THR A 24 -12.13 13.87 8.93
N VAL A 25 -13.36 13.44 9.23
CA VAL A 25 -14.55 14.19 8.84
C VAL A 25 -14.47 15.56 9.52
N LEU A 26 -14.16 16.59 8.74
CA LEU A 26 -14.12 17.96 9.22
C LEU A 26 -15.56 18.35 9.61
N ARG A 27 -15.76 18.74 10.87
CA ARG A 27 -17.05 19.28 11.31
C ARG A 27 -17.28 20.60 10.56
N PRO A 28 -18.52 20.90 10.12
CA PRO A 28 -18.81 22.15 9.42
C PRO A 28 -18.81 23.30 10.43
N GLU A 29 -17.63 23.84 10.70
CA GLU A 29 -17.47 25.10 11.43
C GLU A 29 -17.17 26.20 10.41
N VAL A 30 -17.63 27.44 10.63
CA VAL A 30 -17.66 28.54 9.64
C VAL A 30 -16.35 28.62 8.85
N VAL A 31 -16.34 28.00 7.66
CA VAL A 31 -15.10 27.75 6.92
C VAL A 31 -14.78 29.01 6.12
N LYS A 32 -13.59 29.57 6.34
CA LYS A 32 -13.07 30.64 5.47
C LYS A 32 -12.98 30.09 4.04
N PRO A 33 -13.38 30.83 3.00
CA PRO A 33 -13.48 30.31 1.63
C PRO A 33 -12.17 29.68 1.09
N GLY A 34 -11.00 30.21 1.49
CA GLY A 34 -9.71 29.62 1.12
C GLY A 34 -9.44 28.25 1.77
N VAL A 35 -9.99 27.99 2.96
CA VAL A 35 -9.86 26.68 3.64
C VAL A 35 -10.74 25.64 2.97
N GLN A 36 -11.93 26.03 2.48
CA GLN A 36 -12.80 25.15 1.68
C GLN A 36 -12.11 24.72 0.38
N GLN A 37 -11.60 25.66 -0.40
CA GLN A 37 -10.90 25.37 -1.66
C GLN A 37 -9.69 24.46 -1.44
N PHE A 38 -8.92 24.70 -0.37
CA PHE A 38 -7.80 23.84 -0.02
C PHE A 38 -8.25 22.42 0.35
N ALA A 39 -9.31 22.28 1.16
CA ALA A 39 -9.83 20.99 1.55
C ALA A 39 -10.40 20.20 0.35
N GLU A 40 -11.12 20.87 -0.54
CA GLU A 40 -11.63 20.27 -1.77
C GLU A 40 -10.49 19.81 -2.69
N GLN A 41 -9.46 20.64 -2.87
CA GLN A 41 -8.28 20.27 -3.66
C GLN A 41 -7.52 19.10 -3.03
N ALA A 42 -7.40 19.06 -1.70
CA ALA A 42 -6.76 17.96 -0.99
C ALA A 42 -7.54 16.64 -1.18
N LEU A 43 -8.87 16.68 -1.09
CA LEU A 43 -9.72 15.52 -1.36
C LEU A 43 -9.60 15.05 -2.81
N PHE A 44 -9.59 15.99 -3.78
CA PHE A 44 -9.40 15.66 -5.19
C PHE A 44 -8.03 15.02 -5.46
N ASN A 45 -6.96 15.58 -4.88
CA ASN A 45 -5.61 15.03 -5.01
C ASN A 45 -5.51 13.62 -4.40
N LEU A 46 -6.19 13.40 -3.26
CA LEU A 46 -6.26 12.10 -2.61
C LEU A 46 -6.99 11.07 -3.49
N ALA A 47 -8.15 11.43 -4.05
CA ALA A 47 -8.88 10.58 -4.98
C ALA A 47 -8.02 10.23 -6.21
N LYS A 48 -7.36 11.22 -6.81
CA LYS A 48 -6.44 11.01 -7.94
C LYS A 48 -5.28 10.09 -7.57
N ALA A 49 -4.71 10.23 -6.39
CA ALA A 49 -3.64 9.36 -5.92
C ALA A 49 -4.10 7.90 -5.73
N HIS A 50 -5.35 7.70 -5.30
CA HIS A 50 -5.93 6.36 -5.23
C HIS A 50 -6.06 5.72 -6.62
N ASP A 51 -6.58 6.47 -7.59
CA ASP A 51 -6.77 5.97 -8.95
C ASP A 51 -5.43 5.59 -9.59
N THR A 52 -4.39 6.42 -9.44
CA THR A 52 -3.06 6.13 -9.98
C THR A 52 -2.41 4.92 -9.32
N ILE A 53 -2.60 4.73 -8.01
CA ILE A 53 -2.11 3.53 -7.30
C ILE A 53 -2.84 2.28 -7.81
N ILE A 54 -4.15 2.34 -8.04
CA ILE A 54 -4.92 1.22 -8.57
C ILE A 54 -4.44 0.88 -9.98
N GLU A 55 -4.31 1.88 -10.85
CA GLU A 55 -3.82 1.71 -12.23
C GLU A 55 -2.42 1.06 -12.25
N SER A 56 -1.48 1.60 -11.45
CA SER A 56 -0.12 1.04 -11.37
C SER A 56 -0.10 -0.42 -10.92
N ARG A 57 -0.95 -0.79 -9.95
CA ARG A 57 -1.07 -2.19 -9.48
C ARG A 57 -1.64 -3.11 -10.54
N VAL A 58 -2.63 -2.66 -11.31
CA VAL A 58 -3.18 -3.44 -12.43
C VAL A 58 -2.09 -3.72 -13.46
N VAL A 59 -1.31 -2.70 -13.83
CA VAL A 59 -0.20 -2.82 -14.79
C VAL A 59 0.88 -3.78 -14.26
N GLN A 60 1.31 -3.60 -13.01
CA GLN A 60 2.30 -4.48 -12.38
C GLN A 60 1.83 -5.93 -12.36
N THR A 61 0.57 -6.15 -11.96
CA THR A 61 -0.02 -7.50 -11.88
C THR A 61 -0.12 -8.15 -13.25
N HIS A 62 -0.54 -7.40 -14.27
CA HIS A 62 -0.61 -7.87 -15.64
C HIS A 62 0.76 -8.35 -16.15
N TYR A 63 1.81 -7.55 -15.98
CA TYR A 63 3.15 -7.92 -16.43
C TYR A 63 3.81 -9.01 -15.59
N ALA A 64 3.59 -9.02 -14.26
CA ALA A 64 4.04 -10.09 -13.39
C ALA A 64 3.41 -11.43 -13.79
N ASN A 65 2.10 -11.44 -14.03
CA ASN A 65 1.38 -12.65 -14.49
C ASN A 65 1.86 -13.09 -15.88
N LYS A 66 2.11 -12.16 -16.81
CA LYS A 66 2.63 -12.48 -18.14
C LYS A 66 3.99 -13.18 -18.09
N LYS A 67 4.83 -12.83 -17.12
CA LYS A 67 6.16 -13.44 -16.92
C LYS A 67 6.15 -14.64 -15.96
N ARG A 68 5.01 -14.93 -15.34
CA ARG A 68 4.89 -16.05 -14.40
C ARG A 68 5.02 -17.36 -15.17
N ARG A 69 6.04 -18.14 -14.83
CA ARG A 69 6.19 -19.53 -15.25
C ARG A 69 5.77 -20.46 -14.11
N PRO A 70 5.29 -21.67 -14.40
CA PRO A 70 5.19 -22.69 -13.37
C PRO A 70 6.57 -22.87 -12.73
N GLU A 71 6.61 -22.97 -11.41
CA GLU A 71 7.84 -23.34 -10.71
C GLU A 71 8.20 -24.77 -11.10
N ASP A 72 9.48 -24.97 -11.43
CA ASP A 72 9.98 -26.31 -11.66
C ASP A 72 9.93 -27.09 -10.34
N PRO A 73 9.32 -28.29 -10.31
CA PRO A 73 9.20 -29.06 -9.08
C PRO A 73 10.59 -29.47 -8.59
N ILE A 74 10.92 -29.09 -7.35
CA ILE A 74 12.16 -29.49 -6.67
C ILE A 74 11.84 -30.73 -5.83
N PRO A 75 12.33 -31.93 -6.19
CA PRO A 75 12.02 -33.15 -5.45
C PRO A 75 12.71 -33.17 -4.08
N VAL A 76 12.13 -33.92 -3.14
CA VAL A 76 12.70 -34.11 -1.81
C VAL A 76 14.07 -34.77 -1.92
N GLY A 77 15.09 -34.14 -1.35
CA GLY A 77 16.48 -34.59 -1.41
C GLY A 77 17.32 -33.96 -2.53
N ALA A 78 16.73 -33.08 -3.36
CA ALA A 78 17.51 -32.33 -4.35
C ALA A 78 18.47 -31.34 -3.68
N LEU A 79 19.71 -31.29 -4.18
CA LEU A 79 20.69 -30.28 -3.81
C LEU A 79 20.50 -29.07 -4.73
N VAL A 80 20.26 -27.90 -4.15
CA VAL A 80 20.09 -26.63 -4.86
C VAL A 80 21.04 -25.58 -4.31
N TYR A 81 21.54 -24.72 -5.20
CA TYR A 81 22.38 -23.59 -4.81
C TYR A 81 21.51 -22.44 -4.30
N LEU A 82 21.80 -21.96 -3.09
CA LEU A 82 21.15 -20.79 -2.52
C LEU A 82 22.04 -19.57 -2.77
N SER A 83 21.52 -18.56 -3.47
CA SER A 83 22.17 -17.25 -3.51
C SER A 83 21.82 -16.48 -2.23
N THR A 84 22.82 -16.00 -1.51
CA THR A 84 22.67 -15.18 -0.30
C THR A 84 23.02 -13.72 -0.53
N GLU A 85 23.10 -13.28 -1.79
CA GLU A 85 23.32 -11.87 -2.10
C GLU A 85 22.03 -11.08 -1.84
N ASN A 86 22.15 -9.99 -1.08
CA ASN A 86 21.07 -9.07 -0.71
C ASN A 86 21.00 -7.86 -1.64
#